data_AF-A0A945ICT7-F1
#
_entry.id   AF-A0A945ICT7-F1
#
_cell.length_a   1.000
_cell.length_b   1.000
_cell.length_c   1.000
_cell.angle_alpha   90.00
_cell.angle_beta   90.00
_cell.angle_gamma   90.00
#
_symmetry.space_group_name_H-M   'P 1'
#
loop_
_entity.id
_entity.type
_entity.pdbx_description
1 polymer ?
#
loop_
_entity_poly.entity_id
_entity_poly.type
_entity_poly.pdbx_seq_one_letter_code
_entity_poly.pdbx_strand_id
1 'polypeptide(L)'
;MSKHSSRLISRSLEQAASNPEIDLPILPLEVPWWIPLVRNLRRNDLAPFWQAGIPAVMINDTANFRNPYYHKSTDTAETIESAMIGKATSMILETITFGTI
;
A
#
# COMPACT_ATOMS: atom_id res chain seq x y z
N MET A 1 8.15 7.44 -8.06
CA MET A 1 8.50 6.75 -9.33
C MET A 1 7.28 5.97 -9.77
N SER A 2 6.43 6.55 -10.61
CA SER A 2 5.29 5.84 -11.19
C SER A 2 5.51 5.79 -12.69
N LYS A 3 5.99 4.64 -13.19
CA LYS A 3 5.93 4.35 -14.62
C LYS A 3 4.45 4.13 -15.00
N HIS A 4 4.10 4.27 -16.27
CA HIS A 4 2.72 4.17 -16.74
C HIS A 4 1.97 2.94 -16.17
N SER A 5 2.63 1.79 -16.09
CA SER A 5 2.08 0.54 -15.53
C SER A 5 1.78 0.62 -14.02
N SER A 6 2.61 1.26 -13.19
CA SER A 6 2.32 1.41 -11.75
C SER A 6 1.07 2.25 -11.48
N ARG A 7 0.72 3.16 -12.39
CA ARG A 7 -0.52 3.93 -12.33
C ARG A 7 -1.75 3.08 -12.57
N LEU A 8 -1.65 2.09 -13.48
CA LEU A 8 -2.74 1.16 -13.74
C LEU A 8 -3.04 0.33 -12.49
N ILE A 9 -1.98 -0.23 -11.88
CA ILE A 9 -2.10 -0.97 -10.63
C ILE A 9 -2.71 -0.11 -9.52
N SER A 10 -2.24 1.13 -9.32
CA SER A 10 -2.81 2.06 -8.32
C SER A 10 -4.30 2.31 -8.56
N ARG A 11 -4.69 2.60 -9.80
CA ARG A 11 -6.08 2.86 -10.16
C ARG A 11 -6.98 1.65 -9.97
N SER A 12 -6.50 0.45 -10.31
CA SER A 12 -7.27 -0.77 -10.06
C SER A 12 -7.45 -1.04 -8.57
N LEU A 13 -6.43 -0.76 -7.74
CA LEU A 13 -6.57 -0.82 -6.28
C LEU A 13 -7.57 0.22 -5.76
N GLU A 14 -7.52 1.45 -6.25
CA GLU A 14 -8.48 2.52 -5.89
C GLU A 14 -9.92 2.12 -6.24
N GLN A 15 -10.11 1.53 -7.42
CA GLN A 15 -11.43 1.05 -7.84
C GLN A 15 -11.93 -0.09 -6.96
N ALA A 16 -11.10 -1.11 -6.70
CA ALA A 16 -11.45 -2.23 -5.83
C ALA A 16 -11.74 -1.75 -4.39
N ALA A 17 -10.95 -0.82 -3.86
CA ALA A 17 -11.16 -0.26 -2.53
C ALA A 17 -12.52 0.45 -2.39
N SER A 18 -13.01 1.03 -3.50
CA SER A 18 -14.29 1.74 -3.57
C SER A 18 -15.50 0.80 -3.76
N ASN A 19 -15.28 -0.50 -3.95
CA ASN A 19 -16.36 -1.48 -4.00
C ASN A 19 -17.15 -1.42 -2.67
N PRO A 20 -18.48 -1.25 -2.68
CA PRO A 20 -19.29 -1.18 -1.45
C PRO A 20 -19.14 -2.37 -0.50
N GLU A 21 -18.76 -3.55 -1.00
CA GLU A 21 -18.50 -4.73 -0.17
C GLU A 21 -17.16 -4.65 0.57
N ILE A 22 -16.20 -3.88 0.06
CA ILE A 22 -14.88 -3.66 0.65
C ILE A 22 -14.88 -2.37 1.48
N ASP A 23 -15.27 -1.25 0.87
CA ASP A 23 -15.37 0.08 1.47
C ASP A 23 -14.15 0.40 2.36
N LEU A 24 -12.99 0.45 1.73
CA LEU A 24 -11.72 0.74 2.40
C LEU A 24 -11.23 2.13 1.97
N PRO A 25 -11.22 3.13 2.88
CA PRO A 25 -10.66 4.42 2.55
C PRO A 25 -9.15 4.29 2.33
N ILE A 26 -8.70 4.60 1.12
CA ILE A 26 -7.28 4.63 0.77
C ILE A 26 -6.87 6.01 0.27
N LEU A 27 -5.59 6.33 0.42
CA LEU A 27 -4.98 7.54 -0.13
C LEU A 27 -3.95 7.13 -1.18
N PRO A 28 -4.27 7.20 -2.48
CA PRO A 28 -3.29 6.96 -3.53
C PRO A 28 -2.27 8.09 -3.54
N LEU A 29 -0.99 7.74 -3.53
CA LEU A 29 0.10 8.71 -3.44
C LEU A 29 1.18 8.43 -4.49
N GLU A 30 1.20 9.26 -5.54
CA GLU A 30 2.31 9.31 -6.49
C GLU A 30 3.40 10.25 -5.98
N VAL A 31 4.50 9.71 -5.45
CA VAL A 31 5.60 10.53 -4.94
C VAL A 31 6.72 10.70 -5.99
N PRO A 32 7.09 11.93 -6.36
CA PRO A 32 8.30 12.22 -7.13
C PRO A 32 9.57 11.91 -6.35
N TRP A 33 10.64 11.48 -7.04
CA TRP A 33 11.85 10.97 -6.40
C TRP A 33 12.62 11.99 -5.55
N TRP A 34 12.38 13.29 -5.75
CA TRP A 34 13.06 14.38 -5.06
C TRP A 34 12.42 14.78 -3.72
N ILE A 35 11.25 14.25 -3.36
CA ILE A 35 10.58 14.61 -2.09
C ILE A 35 11.23 13.85 -0.92
N PRO A 36 11.57 14.51 0.21
CA PRO A 36 12.20 13.86 1.37
C PRO A 36 11.44 12.65 1.92
N LEU A 37 10.11 12.64 1.80
CA LEU A 37 9.24 11.52 2.15
C LEU A 37 9.64 10.21 1.44
N VAL A 38 10.19 10.30 0.22
CA VAL A 38 10.72 9.15 -0.52
C VAL A 38 11.83 8.46 0.26
N ARG A 39 12.62 9.16 1.07
CA ARG A 39 13.67 8.52 1.89
C ARG A 39 13.08 7.53 2.89
N ASN A 40 11.93 7.85 3.48
CA ASN A 40 11.23 6.93 4.37
C ASN A 40 10.57 5.78 3.58
N LEU A 41 10.02 6.06 2.40
CA LEU A 41 9.45 5.03 1.52
C LEU A 41 10.52 4.07 0.94
N ARG A 42 11.76 4.53 0.77
CA ARG A 42 12.89 3.72 0.29
C ARG A 42 13.49 2.79 1.33
N ARG A 43 13.09 2.89 2.60
CA ARG A 43 13.49 1.91 3.64
C ARG A 43 12.71 0.60 3.55
N ASN A 44 11.78 0.49 2.59
CA ASN A 44 10.99 -0.71 2.35
C ASN A 44 11.66 -1.61 1.29
N ASP A 45 11.44 -2.91 1.41
CA ASP A 45 11.87 -3.98 0.52
C ASP A 45 11.41 -3.80 -0.95
N LEU A 46 10.49 -2.86 -1.22
CA LEU A 46 10.08 -2.50 -2.58
C LEU A 46 11.08 -1.62 -3.34
N ALA A 47 12.02 -0.94 -2.66
CA ALA A 47 12.94 0.00 -3.32
C ALA A 47 13.78 -0.62 -4.46
N PRO A 48 14.28 -1.87 -4.35
CA PRO A 48 15.01 -2.54 -5.44
C PRO A 48 14.18 -2.74 -6.71
N PHE A 49 12.87 -3.02 -6.60
CA PHE A 49 11.98 -3.20 -7.76
C PHE A 49 11.88 -1.91 -8.56
N TRP A 50 11.69 -0.78 -7.88
CA TRP A 50 11.68 0.52 -8.52
C TRP A 50 13.02 0.84 -9.20
N GLN A 51 14.15 0.53 -8.56
CA GLN A 51 15.48 0.73 -9.13
C GLN A 51 15.73 -0.14 -10.38
N ALA A 52 15.23 -1.37 -10.38
CA ALA A 52 15.23 -2.25 -11.55
C ALA A 52 14.20 -1.85 -12.62
N GLY A 53 13.39 -0.83 -12.34
CA GLY A 53 12.37 -0.34 -13.27
C GLY A 53 11.15 -1.25 -13.39
N ILE A 54 10.97 -2.19 -12.46
CA ILE A 54 9.81 -3.07 -12.36
C ILE A 54 8.64 -2.26 -11.75
N PRO A 55 7.45 -2.27 -12.37
CA PRO A 55 6.27 -1.64 -11.78
C PRO A 55 5.96 -2.26 -10.42
N ALA A 56 5.89 -1.43 -9.38
CA ALA A 56 5.53 -1.88 -8.05
C ALA A 56 4.78 -0.78 -7.30
N VAL A 57 3.81 -1.18 -6.47
CA VAL A 57 3.02 -0.31 -5.59
C VAL A 57 3.21 -0.74 -4.15
N MET A 58 3.23 0.22 -3.23
CA MET A 58 3.32 -0.05 -1.80
C MET A 58 1.94 0.18 -1.18
N ILE A 59 1.43 -0.84 -0.49
CA ILE A 59 0.22 -0.73 0.33
C ILE A 59 0.69 -0.71 1.78
N ASN A 60 0.34 0.35 2.52
CA ASN A 60 0.78 0.56 3.89
C ASN A 60 -0.20 1.49 4.60
N ASP A 61 -0.38 1.27 5.90
CA ASP A 61 -1.23 2.06 6.80
C ASP A 61 -0.45 3.11 7.60
N THR A 62 0.84 3.27 7.31
CA THR A 62 1.78 4.18 8.00
C THR A 62 2.12 3.77 9.44
N ALA A 63 2.13 2.48 9.77
CA ALA A 63 2.43 1.96 11.12
C ALA A 63 3.62 2.64 11.82
N ASN A 64 4.74 2.88 11.12
CA ASN A 64 5.91 3.58 11.67
C ASN A 64 5.62 4.98 12.24
N PHE A 65 4.55 5.65 11.78
CA PHE A 65 4.16 6.98 12.22
C PHE A 65 2.95 6.97 13.16
N ARG A 66 2.00 6.05 12.97
CA ARG A 66 0.75 6.02 13.75
C ARG A 66 0.74 5.01 14.91
N ASN A 67 1.48 3.91 14.82
CA ASN A 67 1.42 2.82 15.81
C ASN A 67 2.38 3.10 16.96
N PRO A 68 1.90 3.38 18.20
CA PRO A 68 2.75 3.65 19.35
C PRO A 68 3.57 2.41 19.79
N TYR A 69 3.20 1.22 19.31
CA TYR A 69 3.86 -0.05 19.62
C TYR A 69 4.89 -0.48 18.57
N TYR A 70 5.05 0.26 17.47
CA TYR A 70 5.96 -0.09 16.38
C TYR A 70 7.40 -0.35 16.88
N HIS A 71 7.97 -1.51 16.51
CA HIS A 71 9.30 -1.98 16.95
C HIS A 71 9.46 -2.09 18.48
N LYS A 72 8.39 -2.43 19.19
CA LYS A 72 8.42 -2.71 20.63
C LYS A 72 7.89 -4.11 20.92
N SER A 73 8.24 -4.66 22.08
CA SER A 73 7.71 -5.95 22.55
C SER A 73 6.19 -5.93 22.79
N THR A 74 5.58 -4.76 22.85
CA THR A 74 4.14 -4.54 22.98
C THR A 74 3.40 -4.57 21.64
N ASP A 75 4.10 -4.74 20.51
CA ASP A 75 3.47 -4.95 19.19
C ASP A 75 2.92 -6.37 19.12
N THR A 76 1.71 -6.56 19.67
CA THR A 76 1.08 -7.87 19.81
C THR A 76 -0.17 -7.98 18.93
N ALA A 77 -0.65 -9.21 18.72
CA ALA A 77 -1.80 -9.50 17.85
C ALA A 77 -3.07 -8.75 18.28
N GLU A 78 -3.21 -8.45 19.57
CA GLU A 78 -4.34 -7.70 20.14
C GLU A 78 -4.39 -6.24 19.67
N THR A 79 -3.27 -5.70 19.18
CA THR A 79 -3.19 -4.32 18.66
C THR A 79 -3.54 -4.22 17.17
N ILE A 80 -3.76 -5.36 16.52
CA ILE A 80 -4.07 -5.45 15.09
C ILE A 80 -5.57 -5.24 14.86
N GLU A 81 -5.91 -4.36 13.92
CA GLU A 81 -7.28 -4.21 13.43
C GLU A 81 -7.51 -5.22 12.28
N SER A 82 -8.21 -6.30 12.59
CA SER A 82 -8.39 -7.43 11.67
C SER A 82 -9.38 -7.15 10.54
N ALA A 83 -10.37 -6.28 10.74
CA ALA A 83 -11.35 -5.93 9.72
C ALA A 83 -10.70 -5.12 8.57
N MET A 84 -9.82 -4.17 8.91
CA MET A 84 -9.00 -3.41 7.96
C MET A 84 -8.10 -4.36 7.15
N ILE A 85 -7.45 -5.33 7.80
CA ILE A 85 -6.63 -6.33 7.08
C ILE A 85 -7.49 -7.17 6.15
N GLY A 86 -8.68 -7.60 6.59
CA GLY A 86 -9.63 -8.34 5.76
C GLY A 86 -10.02 -7.54 4.52
N LYS A 87 -10.41 -6.28 4.69
CA LYS A 87 -10.74 -5.36 3.59
C LYS A 87 -9.56 -5.14 2.64
N ALA A 88 -8.36 -4.92 3.17
CA ALA A 88 -7.15 -4.76 2.35
C ALA A 88 -6.84 -6.02 1.54
N THR A 89 -7.07 -7.21 2.12
CA THR A 89 -6.91 -8.49 1.44
C THR A 89 -7.92 -8.63 0.29
N SER A 90 -9.20 -8.35 0.54
CA SER A 90 -10.24 -8.36 -0.50
C SER A 90 -9.94 -7.39 -1.64
N MET A 91 -9.49 -6.17 -1.33
CA MET A 91 -9.07 -5.17 -2.32
C MET A 91 -7.97 -5.71 -3.24
N ILE A 92 -6.96 -6.37 -2.67
CA ILE A 92 -5.86 -6.95 -3.43
C ILE A 92 -6.35 -8.12 -4.30
N LEU A 93 -7.17 -9.01 -3.74
CA LEU A 93 -7.72 -10.15 -4.48
C LEU A 93 -8.60 -9.70 -5.64
N GLU A 94 -9.48 -8.72 -5.43
CA GLU A 94 -10.33 -8.16 -6.48
C GLU A 94 -9.49 -7.52 -7.59
N THR A 95 -8.44 -6.80 -7.22
CA THR A 95 -7.49 -6.20 -8.17
C THR A 95 -6.75 -7.25 -9.00
N ILE A 96 -6.28 -8.34 -8.39
CA ILE A 96 -5.57 -9.41 -9.11
C ILE A 96 -6.52 -10.19 -10.02
N THR A 97 -7.77 -10.39 -9.59
CA THR A 97 -8.73 -11.23 -10.30
C THR A 97 -9.42 -10.50 -11.45
N PHE A 98 -9.74 -9.22 -11.27
CA PHE A 98 -10.57 -8.44 -12.20
C PHE A 98 -9.93 -7.13 -12.66
N GLY A 99 -8.86 -6.70 -12.00
CA GLY A 99 -8.16 -5.45 -12.34
C GLY A 99 -7.35 -5.55 -13.63
N THR A 100 -7.01 -4.39 -14.18
CA THR A 100 -6.09 -4.27 -15.32
C THR A 100 -4.71 -3.89 -14.78
N ILE A 101 -3.76 -4.82 -14.88
CA ILE A 101 -2.42 -4.73 -14.27
C ILE A 101 -1.36 -4.43 -15.33
#